data_AF-A0AAV8F3F8-F1
#
_entry.id   AF-A0AAV8F3F8-F1
#
_cell.length_a   1.000
_cell.length_b   1.000
_cell.length_c   1.000
_cell.angle_alpha   90.00
_cell.angle_beta   90.00
_cell.angle_gamma   90.00
#
_symmetry.space_group_name_H-M   'P 1'
#
loop_
_entity.id
_entity.type
_entity.pdbx_description
1 polymer ?
#
loop_
_entity_poly.entity_id
_entity_poly.type
_entity_poly.pdbx_seq_one_letter_code
_entity_poly.pdbx_strand_id
1 'polypeptide(L)'
;MAPVDPHSYADGESPLTSRVALILYLDFATCSLHGSALLTLSAPHSGPLSLDTRSLTIHSAIDPTSLSPIPFSVSQPDPVLGSRLSLSLPAETPLSSILISFSTSSSSALHFLSSPFPYAGMENPRMVFLTPTVIKGDPAGAHVVAHELAHSWTGNLITNKTNEDFWLNEGFTTYAERRIVEVVQGEERAALSMGRGWRELNRTVERFRDNMEFTKLKPCMQGIDPDDVYSQIPYEKGFQFLWRIERQVGRPVFDKFTKKYISTFKFQSIDTETFIDFLKANVPGIENQIDLRLWVEGIGIPPDAMEPVSAVYNKIKTLASEFKNGQMSGDDEVVQWNGQEWQLYLENLSSNIDPSQALALDARYRLSGSRDWEVKVAFLELAISAGCKEYFAEAERLLKQVGRMRYLRLLYTALAKCSDEGKMLARRIYAEARNCYHPIAQGVVESILSKHA
;
A
#
# COMPACT_ATOMS: atom_id res chain seq x y z
N MET A 1 -22.65 -16.65 -13.85
CA MET A 1 -22.78 -15.22 -14.16
C MET A 1 -21.51 -14.52 -13.70
N ALA A 2 -21.13 -13.40 -14.31
CA ALA A 2 -19.89 -12.71 -13.97
C ALA A 2 -20.05 -11.98 -12.62
N PRO A 3 -19.06 -12.05 -11.72
CA PRO A 3 -19.09 -11.30 -10.46
C PRO A 3 -18.99 -9.80 -10.70
N VAL A 4 -19.47 -9.00 -9.74
CA VAL A 4 -19.42 -7.52 -9.81
C VAL A 4 -17.99 -7.02 -9.61
N ASP A 5 -17.22 -7.72 -8.79
CA ASP A 5 -15.79 -7.54 -8.55
C ASP A 5 -15.08 -8.85 -8.93
N PRO A 6 -14.05 -8.84 -9.79
CA PRO A 6 -13.31 -10.05 -10.15
C PRO A 6 -12.65 -10.77 -8.96
N HIS A 7 -12.54 -10.11 -7.80
CA HIS A 7 -11.96 -10.65 -6.56
C HIS A 7 -13.00 -11.10 -5.51
N SER A 8 -14.27 -11.23 -5.89
CA SER A 8 -15.32 -11.73 -4.99
C SER A 8 -16.23 -12.74 -5.69
N TYR A 9 -16.69 -13.74 -4.94
CA TYR A 9 -17.74 -14.66 -5.34
C TYR A 9 -19.14 -14.08 -5.15
N ALA A 10 -19.29 -12.92 -4.51
CA ALA A 10 -20.57 -12.24 -4.39
C ALA A 10 -21.06 -11.79 -5.78
N ASP A 11 -22.31 -12.10 -6.09
CA ASP A 11 -22.97 -11.65 -7.31
C ASP A 11 -23.74 -10.34 -7.10
N GLY A 12 -24.13 -9.70 -8.20
CA GLY A 12 -24.88 -8.45 -8.18
C GLY A 12 -26.39 -8.63 -8.08
N GLU A 13 -26.89 -9.88 -8.03
CA GLU A 13 -28.33 -10.18 -7.97
C GLU A 13 -28.81 -10.42 -6.54
N SER A 14 -27.93 -10.92 -5.69
CA SER A 14 -28.19 -11.12 -4.26
C SER A 14 -28.26 -9.78 -3.53
N PRO A 15 -29.15 -9.62 -2.53
CA PRO A 15 -29.20 -8.40 -1.74
C PRO A 15 -27.92 -8.22 -0.93
N LEU A 16 -27.44 -6.97 -0.89
CA LEU A 16 -26.23 -6.60 -0.15
C LEU A 16 -26.41 -6.86 1.35
N THR A 17 -25.30 -7.17 2.02
CA THR A 17 -25.25 -7.20 3.49
C THR A 17 -25.31 -5.78 4.04
N SER A 18 -26.30 -5.50 4.89
CA SER A 18 -26.52 -4.18 5.50
C SER A 18 -25.93 -4.08 6.91
N ARG A 19 -25.79 -5.22 7.61
CA ARG A 19 -25.22 -5.29 8.96
C ARG A 19 -24.53 -6.62 9.18
N VAL A 20 -23.42 -6.58 9.92
CA VAL A 20 -22.72 -7.75 10.42
C VAL A 20 -22.57 -7.62 11.94
N ALA A 21 -22.97 -8.64 12.69
CA ALA A 21 -22.65 -8.76 14.11
C ALA A 21 -21.75 -9.98 14.32
N LEU A 22 -20.56 -9.75 14.89
CA LEU A 22 -19.55 -10.77 15.12
C LEU A 22 -19.44 -11.07 16.61
N ILE A 23 -19.41 -12.36 16.94
CA ILE A 23 -19.02 -12.87 18.25
C ILE A 23 -17.78 -13.72 18.01
N LEU A 24 -16.67 -13.35 18.65
CA LEU A 24 -15.38 -13.99 18.44
C LEU A 24 -14.80 -14.45 19.79
N TYR A 25 -14.27 -15.66 19.80
CA TYR A 25 -13.38 -16.19 20.83
C TYR A 25 -11.99 -16.33 20.23
N LEU A 26 -11.01 -15.67 20.86
CA LEU A 26 -9.61 -15.67 20.43
C LEU A 26 -8.86 -16.72 21.24
N ASP A 27 -8.43 -17.82 20.62
CA ASP A 27 -7.57 -18.80 21.26
C ASP A 27 -6.10 -18.50 20.91
N PHE A 28 -5.43 -17.82 21.83
CA PHE A 28 -4.01 -17.48 21.68
C PHE A 28 -3.08 -18.68 21.77
N ALA A 29 -3.47 -19.76 22.46
CA ALA A 29 -2.60 -20.93 22.62
C ALA A 29 -2.45 -21.70 21.30
N THR A 30 -3.52 -21.75 20.52
CA THR A 30 -3.56 -22.41 19.21
C THR A 30 -3.47 -21.43 18.03
N CYS A 31 -3.38 -20.12 18.31
CA CYS A 31 -3.47 -19.05 17.32
C CYS A 31 -4.71 -19.20 16.40
N SER A 32 -5.84 -19.60 16.98
CA SER A 32 -7.09 -19.82 16.24
C SER A 32 -8.20 -18.88 16.71
N LEU A 33 -9.16 -18.67 15.82
CA LEU A 33 -10.39 -17.95 16.07
C LEU A 33 -11.56 -18.91 15.98
N HIS A 34 -12.48 -18.81 16.93
CA HIS A 34 -13.80 -19.39 16.84
C HIS A 34 -14.81 -18.26 16.83
N GLY A 35 -15.81 -18.33 15.97
CA GLY A 35 -16.75 -17.23 15.87
C GLY A 35 -18.08 -17.57 15.25
N SER A 36 -18.99 -16.62 15.41
CA SER A 36 -20.25 -16.59 14.68
C SER A 36 -20.47 -15.21 14.08
N ALA A 37 -20.95 -15.19 12.83
CA ALA A 37 -21.34 -13.99 12.11
C ALA A 37 -22.84 -14.02 11.84
N LEU A 38 -23.56 -13.05 12.41
CA LEU A 38 -24.94 -12.76 12.04
C LEU A 38 -24.91 -11.71 10.92
N LEU A 39 -25.22 -12.15 9.70
CA LEU A 39 -25.34 -11.32 8.52
C LEU A 39 -26.81 -10.88 8.38
N THR A 40 -27.06 -9.59 8.25
CA THR A 40 -28.38 -9.03 7.91
C THR A 40 -28.35 -8.54 6.48
N LEU A 41 -29.29 -8.99 5.66
CA LEU A 41 -29.43 -8.59 4.27
C LEU A 41 -30.23 -7.28 4.18
N SER A 42 -30.00 -6.52 3.12
CA SER A 42 -30.73 -5.28 2.83
C SER A 42 -32.19 -5.51 2.42
N ALA A 43 -32.49 -6.71 1.91
CA ALA A 43 -33.84 -7.18 1.64
C ALA A 43 -33.92 -8.71 1.88
N PRO A 44 -35.10 -9.26 2.16
CA PRO A 44 -35.28 -10.72 2.26
C PRO A 44 -34.88 -11.42 0.96
N HIS A 45 -34.22 -12.58 1.06
CA HIS A 45 -33.74 -13.36 -0.09
C HIS A 45 -34.11 -14.84 0.00
N SER A 46 -34.29 -15.45 -1.16
CA SER A 46 -34.54 -16.89 -1.33
C SER A 46 -33.66 -17.45 -2.43
N GLY A 47 -33.34 -18.73 -2.35
CA GLY A 47 -32.47 -19.39 -3.32
C GLY A 47 -30.97 -19.26 -2.99
N PRO A 48 -30.09 -19.38 -3.99
CA PRO A 48 -28.65 -19.41 -3.76
C PRO A 48 -28.13 -18.06 -3.25
N LEU A 49 -27.17 -18.12 -2.33
CA LEU A 49 -26.38 -16.98 -1.88
C LEU A 49 -24.92 -17.40 -1.76
N SER A 50 -24.01 -16.63 -2.36
CA SER A 50 -22.57 -16.89 -2.32
C SER A 50 -21.89 -15.91 -1.37
N LEU A 51 -20.95 -16.42 -0.56
CA LEU A 51 -20.10 -15.64 0.33
C LEU A 51 -18.63 -16.02 0.12
N ASP A 52 -17.74 -15.06 0.33
CA ASP A 52 -16.30 -15.26 0.29
C ASP A 52 -15.79 -15.85 1.61
N THR A 53 -14.90 -16.83 1.53
CA THR A 53 -14.19 -17.39 2.68
C THR A 53 -12.74 -17.69 2.31
N ARG A 54 -11.81 -17.58 3.26
CA ARG A 54 -10.42 -18.02 3.07
C ARG A 54 -9.93 -18.69 4.34
N SER A 55 -9.53 -19.96 4.22
CA SER A 55 -9.02 -20.76 5.34
C SER A 55 -9.97 -20.83 6.55
N LEU A 56 -11.28 -20.84 6.29
CA LEU A 56 -12.32 -21.01 7.32
C LEU A 56 -12.88 -22.43 7.28
N THR A 57 -13.04 -23.02 8.46
CA THR A 57 -13.90 -24.20 8.65
C THR A 57 -15.28 -23.70 9.04
N ILE A 58 -16.28 -23.97 8.19
CA ILE A 58 -17.67 -23.63 8.45
C ILE A 58 -18.34 -24.79 9.21
N HIS A 59 -18.87 -24.50 10.39
CA HIS A 59 -19.51 -25.50 11.26
C HIS A 59 -21.01 -25.56 11.05
N SER A 60 -21.67 -24.41 10.87
CA SER A 60 -23.11 -24.33 10.64
C SER A 60 -23.51 -23.03 9.96
N ALA A 61 -24.65 -23.07 9.26
CA ALA A 61 -25.42 -21.93 8.82
C ALA A 61 -26.89 -22.16 9.23
N ILE A 62 -27.54 -21.19 9.86
CA ILE A 62 -28.92 -21.32 10.33
C ILE A 62 -29.72 -20.02 10.12
N ASP A 63 -31.05 -20.14 10.05
CA ASP A 63 -31.95 -19.01 10.27
C ASP A 63 -31.94 -18.65 11.77
N PRO A 64 -31.51 -17.44 12.16
CA PRO A 64 -31.44 -17.04 13.56
C PRO A 64 -32.82 -16.95 14.26
N THR A 65 -33.93 -16.92 13.50
CA THR A 65 -35.29 -16.83 14.06
C THR A 65 -35.88 -18.20 14.34
N SER A 66 -35.94 -19.06 13.32
CA SER A 66 -36.51 -20.42 13.47
C SER A 66 -35.50 -21.45 14.00
N LEU A 67 -34.21 -21.09 14.00
CA LEU A 67 -33.08 -22.01 14.26
C LEU A 67 -33.00 -23.17 13.26
N SER A 68 -33.69 -23.07 12.12
CA SER A 68 -33.65 -24.08 11.09
C SER A 68 -32.30 -24.07 10.37
N PRO A 69 -31.74 -25.24 10.05
CA PRO A 69 -30.47 -25.33 9.35
C PRO A 69 -30.61 -24.87 7.89
N ILE A 70 -29.60 -24.13 7.43
CA ILE A 70 -29.47 -23.71 6.04
C ILE A 70 -28.43 -24.63 5.38
N PRO A 71 -28.79 -25.38 4.32
CA PRO A 71 -27.83 -26.19 3.59
C PRO A 71 -26.71 -25.33 2.99
N PHE A 72 -25.47 -25.77 3.13
CA PHE A 72 -24.31 -25.07 2.60
C PHE A 72 -23.25 -26.01 2.02
N SER A 73 -22.40 -25.46 1.17
CA SER A 73 -21.20 -26.13 0.65
C SER A 73 -20.04 -25.14 0.52
N VAL A 74 -18.82 -25.64 0.67
CA VAL A 74 -17.59 -24.85 0.52
C VAL A 74 -16.82 -25.40 -0.68
N SER A 75 -16.47 -24.55 -1.63
CA SER A 75 -15.72 -24.97 -2.82
C SER A 75 -14.27 -25.32 -2.49
N GLN A 76 -13.62 -26.00 -3.43
CA GLN A 76 -12.16 -26.10 -3.41
C GLN A 76 -11.54 -24.69 -3.37
N PRO A 77 -10.42 -24.53 -2.65
CA PRO A 77 -9.77 -23.23 -2.51
C PRO A 77 -9.14 -22.79 -3.84
N ASP A 78 -9.50 -21.59 -4.28
CA ASP A 78 -8.79 -20.81 -5.28
C ASP A 78 -7.61 -20.08 -4.60
N PRO A 79 -6.42 -20.03 -5.23
CA PRO A 79 -5.25 -19.37 -4.66
C PRO A 79 -5.46 -17.88 -4.32
N VAL A 80 -6.26 -17.18 -5.13
CA VAL A 80 -6.52 -15.74 -5.03
C VAL A 80 -7.77 -15.49 -4.19
N LEU A 81 -8.90 -16.09 -4.60
CA LEU A 81 -10.22 -15.81 -4.03
C LEU A 81 -10.50 -16.58 -2.73
N GLY A 82 -9.75 -17.64 -2.45
CA GLY A 82 -10.08 -18.60 -1.40
C GLY A 82 -11.23 -19.52 -1.81
N SER A 83 -12.14 -19.84 -0.90
CA SER A 83 -13.25 -20.76 -1.13
C SER A 83 -14.58 -20.03 -1.16
N ARG A 84 -15.43 -20.37 -2.12
CA ARG A 84 -16.82 -19.93 -2.16
C ARG A 84 -17.66 -20.72 -1.16
N LEU A 85 -18.29 -20.04 -0.22
CA LEU A 85 -19.36 -20.59 0.62
C LEU A 85 -20.70 -20.38 -0.09
N SER A 86 -21.33 -21.46 -0.53
CA SER A 86 -22.64 -21.43 -1.20
C SER A 86 -23.73 -21.86 -0.23
N LEU A 87 -24.66 -20.96 0.07
CA LEU A 87 -25.83 -21.18 0.92
C LEU A 87 -27.07 -21.40 0.07
N SER A 88 -27.95 -22.31 0.48
CA SER A 88 -29.25 -22.56 -0.16
C SER A 88 -30.39 -22.05 0.73
N LEU A 89 -30.83 -20.80 0.52
CA LEU A 89 -31.89 -20.19 1.32
C LEU A 89 -33.27 -20.76 0.94
N PRO A 90 -34.19 -20.98 1.90
CA PRO A 90 -35.52 -21.55 1.63
C PRO A 90 -36.31 -20.75 0.58
N ALA A 91 -36.95 -21.46 -0.35
CA ALA A 91 -37.74 -20.84 -1.43
C ALA A 91 -39.04 -20.21 -0.93
N GLU A 92 -39.70 -20.85 0.04
CA GLU A 92 -41.02 -20.43 0.54
C GLU A 92 -40.93 -19.34 1.62
N THR A 93 -39.78 -19.24 2.30
CA THR A 93 -39.57 -18.32 3.42
C THR A 93 -38.29 -17.52 3.19
N PRO A 94 -38.37 -16.36 2.51
CA PRO A 94 -37.23 -15.50 2.30
C PRO A 94 -36.60 -15.06 3.63
N LEU A 95 -35.28 -15.18 3.73
CA LEU A 95 -34.54 -14.84 4.93
C LEU A 95 -33.98 -13.43 4.83
N SER A 96 -34.11 -12.66 5.90
CA SER A 96 -33.47 -11.33 6.03
C SER A 96 -32.15 -11.39 6.79
N SER A 97 -31.84 -12.53 7.40
CA SER A 97 -30.64 -12.71 8.20
C SER A 97 -30.19 -14.16 8.26
N ILE A 98 -28.88 -14.37 8.38
CA ILE A 98 -28.23 -15.68 8.37
C ILE A 98 -27.19 -15.67 9.49
N LEU A 99 -27.19 -16.71 10.33
CA LEU A 99 -26.14 -16.92 11.34
C LEU A 99 -25.20 -18.03 10.88
N ILE A 100 -23.91 -17.72 10.77
CA ILE A 100 -22.86 -18.65 10.36
C ILE A 100 -21.89 -18.83 11.51
N SER A 101 -21.57 -20.07 11.88
CA SER A 101 -20.53 -20.40 12.86
C SER A 101 -19.32 -20.99 12.16
N PHE A 102 -18.13 -20.54 12.53
CA PHE A 102 -16.88 -20.89 11.86
C PHE A 102 -15.68 -20.92 12.81
N SER A 103 -14.58 -21.50 12.35
CA SER A 103 -13.27 -21.37 12.99
C SER A 103 -12.14 -21.30 11.99
N THR A 104 -10.96 -20.86 12.44
CA THR A 104 -9.70 -20.92 11.68
C THR A 104 -8.80 -22.03 12.22
N SER A 105 -7.91 -22.59 11.41
CA SER A 105 -6.84 -23.48 11.89
C SER A 105 -5.60 -22.72 12.39
N SER A 106 -5.25 -21.62 11.74
CA SER A 106 -4.26 -20.63 12.16
C SER A 106 -4.69 -19.27 11.60
N SER A 107 -4.88 -18.28 12.46
CA SER A 107 -5.45 -16.99 12.09
C SER A 107 -4.39 -15.91 11.96
N SER A 108 -4.26 -15.36 10.76
CA SER A 108 -3.43 -14.18 10.50
C SER A 108 -3.85 -12.96 11.33
N ALA A 109 -5.11 -12.88 11.75
CA ALA A 109 -5.61 -11.81 12.59
C ALA A 109 -4.98 -11.80 14.00
N LEU A 110 -4.35 -12.90 14.44
CA LEU A 110 -3.64 -12.99 15.73
C LEU A 110 -2.12 -12.84 15.58
N HIS A 111 -1.60 -12.67 14.37
CA HIS A 111 -0.15 -12.61 14.14
C HIS A 111 0.53 -11.35 14.66
N PHE A 112 -0.24 -10.31 15.04
CA PHE A 112 0.31 -9.12 15.69
C PHE A 112 1.00 -9.43 17.04
N LEU A 113 0.78 -10.62 17.61
CA LEU A 113 1.43 -11.08 18.85
C LEU A 113 2.89 -11.49 18.66
N SER A 114 3.24 -11.98 17.48
CA SER A 114 4.53 -12.63 17.22
C SER A 114 5.30 -12.02 16.06
N SER A 115 4.65 -11.22 15.22
CA SER A 115 5.25 -10.62 14.03
C SER A 115 5.08 -9.11 13.98
N PRO A 116 6.14 -8.35 13.61
CA PRO A 116 6.01 -6.92 13.40
C PRO A 116 5.04 -6.61 12.25
N PHE A 117 4.32 -5.50 12.38
CA PHE A 117 3.38 -5.01 11.38
C PHE A 117 4.09 -4.78 10.02
N PRO A 118 3.58 -5.36 8.91
CA PRO A 118 4.28 -5.37 7.63
C PRO A 118 4.16 -4.05 6.83
N TYR A 119 3.19 -3.21 7.16
CA TYR A 119 2.94 -1.93 6.49
C TYR A 119 3.46 -0.74 7.31
N ALA A 120 3.32 0.47 6.77
CA ALA A 120 3.59 1.71 7.52
C ALA A 120 2.42 2.06 8.44
N GLY A 121 1.21 2.01 7.90
CA GLY A 121 -0.04 2.11 8.64
C GLY A 121 -1.14 1.28 7.97
N MET A 122 -2.30 1.26 8.61
CA MET A 122 -3.56 0.79 8.05
C MET A 122 -4.68 1.66 8.62
N GLU A 123 -5.55 2.15 7.74
CA GLU A 123 -6.55 3.16 7.96
C GLU A 123 -7.82 2.65 8.68
N ASN A 124 -7.69 1.60 9.50
CA ASN A 124 -8.84 0.97 10.15
C ASN A 124 -9.72 2.04 10.85
N PRO A 125 -11.01 2.17 10.47
CA PRO A 125 -11.83 3.27 10.95
C PRO A 125 -11.84 3.36 12.46
N ARG A 126 -11.51 4.56 12.98
CA ARG A 126 -11.41 4.91 14.41
C ARG A 126 -10.22 4.29 15.16
N MET A 127 -9.44 3.41 14.55
CA MET A 127 -8.30 2.75 15.20
C MET A 127 -7.19 2.46 14.20
N VAL A 128 -6.53 3.51 13.70
CA VAL A 128 -5.40 3.40 12.78
C VAL A 128 -4.29 2.55 13.40
N PHE A 129 -3.81 1.56 12.66
CA PHE A 129 -2.62 0.80 13.03
C PHE A 129 -1.39 1.49 12.46
N LEU A 130 -0.31 1.58 13.23
CA LEU A 130 0.95 2.19 12.82
C LEU A 130 2.11 1.29 13.20
N THR A 131 3.12 1.20 12.33
CA THR A 131 4.38 0.54 12.68
C THR A 131 5.16 1.37 13.72
N PRO A 132 5.85 0.73 14.69
CA PRO A 132 6.75 1.44 15.60
C PRO A 132 7.84 2.24 14.89
N THR A 133 8.19 1.86 13.65
CA THR A 133 9.23 2.56 12.85
C THR A 133 8.83 3.98 12.42
N VAL A 134 7.55 4.37 12.57
CA VAL A 134 7.06 5.74 12.37
C VAL A 134 7.38 6.66 13.55
N ILE A 135 7.63 6.10 14.75
CA ILE A 135 7.97 6.87 15.95
C ILE A 135 9.46 7.23 15.90
N LYS A 136 9.76 8.41 15.33
CA LYS A 136 11.14 8.90 15.13
C LYS A 136 11.67 9.79 16.27
N GLY A 137 10.77 10.29 17.12
CA GLY A 137 11.10 11.33 18.11
C GLY A 137 11.10 12.75 17.53
N ASP A 138 10.72 12.92 16.26
CA ASP A 138 10.53 14.20 15.58
C ASP A 138 9.26 14.19 14.70
N PRO A 139 8.83 15.34 14.14
CA PRO A 139 7.65 15.42 13.26
C PRO A 139 7.81 14.75 11.89
N ALA A 140 8.97 14.22 11.51
CA ALA A 140 9.20 13.68 10.18
C ALA A 140 8.39 12.40 9.92
N GLY A 141 8.04 11.65 10.97
CA GLY A 141 7.12 10.50 10.91
C GLY A 141 5.65 10.87 10.75
N ALA A 142 5.27 12.13 10.99
CA ALA A 142 3.87 12.56 11.02
C ALA A 142 3.17 12.50 9.64
N HIS A 143 3.91 12.42 8.53
CA HIS A 143 3.32 12.26 7.20
C HIS A 143 2.54 10.94 7.06
N VAL A 144 3.02 9.84 7.66
CA VAL A 144 2.26 8.58 7.68
C VAL A 144 0.96 8.77 8.46
N VAL A 145 1.01 9.46 9.61
CA VAL A 145 -0.21 9.80 10.37
C VAL A 145 -1.18 10.65 9.55
N ALA A 146 -0.67 11.61 8.77
CA ALA A 146 -1.49 12.42 7.87
C ALA A 146 -2.12 11.59 6.75
N HIS A 147 -1.41 10.59 6.23
CA HIS A 147 -1.90 9.65 5.22
C HIS A 147 -3.07 8.83 5.78
N GLU A 148 -2.87 8.15 6.90
CA GLU A 148 -3.91 7.35 7.55
C GLU A 148 -5.12 8.19 7.99
N LEU A 149 -4.87 9.44 8.41
CA LEU A 149 -5.94 10.39 8.72
C LEU A 149 -6.74 10.74 7.45
N ALA A 150 -6.07 11.02 6.33
CA ALA A 150 -6.71 11.39 5.07
C ALA A 150 -7.64 10.28 4.55
N HIS A 151 -7.30 9.01 4.77
CA HIS A 151 -8.18 7.88 4.45
C HIS A 151 -9.55 7.95 5.14
N SER A 152 -9.69 8.70 6.24
CA SER A 152 -11.01 8.99 6.85
C SER A 152 -12.01 9.60 5.87
N TRP A 153 -11.54 10.25 4.79
CA TRP A 153 -12.37 10.72 3.68
C TRP A 153 -12.22 9.85 2.43
N THR A 154 -10.98 9.50 2.05
CA THR A 154 -10.66 8.87 0.76
C THR A 154 -10.20 7.44 0.99
N GLY A 155 -11.13 6.50 0.89
CA GLY A 155 -10.97 5.10 1.28
C GLY A 155 -12.07 4.65 2.24
N ASN A 156 -12.17 5.29 3.41
CA ASN A 156 -13.15 4.90 4.42
C ASN A 156 -14.55 5.48 4.19
N LEU A 157 -14.63 6.75 3.78
CA LEU A 157 -15.91 7.43 3.56
C LEU A 157 -16.37 7.31 2.11
N ILE A 158 -15.44 7.32 1.17
CA ILE A 158 -15.67 7.06 -0.25
C ILE A 158 -14.70 5.94 -0.63
N THR A 159 -15.21 4.80 -1.04
CA THR A 159 -14.38 3.61 -1.25
C THR A 159 -14.31 3.30 -2.73
N ASN A 160 -13.18 2.82 -3.23
CA ASN A 160 -13.09 2.21 -4.55
C ASN A 160 -14.06 1.03 -4.65
N LYS A 161 -14.76 0.91 -5.78
CA LYS A 161 -15.75 -0.14 -6.01
C LYS A 161 -15.10 -1.51 -6.24
N THR A 162 -13.94 -1.54 -6.89
CA THR A 162 -13.15 -2.75 -7.14
C THR A 162 -11.66 -2.45 -6.93
N ASN A 163 -10.82 -3.48 -6.89
CA ASN A 163 -9.36 -3.31 -6.83
C ASN A 163 -8.76 -2.62 -8.06
N GLU A 164 -9.45 -2.59 -9.20
CA GLU A 164 -9.00 -1.83 -10.39
C GLU A 164 -9.06 -0.32 -10.15
N ASP A 165 -9.95 0.13 -9.26
CA ASP A 165 -10.19 1.53 -8.94
C ASP A 165 -9.40 1.98 -7.70
N PHE A 166 -8.44 1.19 -7.22
CA PHE A 166 -7.71 1.43 -5.97
C PHE A 166 -7.00 2.80 -5.91
N TRP A 167 -6.63 3.36 -7.06
CA TRP A 167 -6.08 4.71 -7.14
C TRP A 167 -7.04 5.81 -6.63
N LEU A 168 -8.36 5.58 -6.62
CA LEU A 168 -9.33 6.53 -6.06
C LEU A 168 -9.20 6.65 -4.54
N ASN A 169 -8.75 5.60 -3.86
CA ASN A 169 -8.37 5.68 -2.46
C ASN A 169 -6.99 6.34 -2.38
N GLU A 170 -5.99 5.68 -2.95
CA GLU A 170 -4.59 6.00 -2.64
C GLU A 170 -4.08 7.29 -3.26
N GLY A 171 -4.51 7.60 -4.48
CA GLY A 171 -4.15 8.84 -5.16
C GLY A 171 -4.73 10.05 -4.43
N PHE A 172 -6.00 9.97 -4.02
CA PHE A 172 -6.66 11.02 -3.25
C PHE A 172 -6.09 11.15 -1.84
N THR A 173 -5.80 10.03 -1.16
CA THR A 173 -5.16 10.05 0.16
C THR A 173 -3.76 10.67 0.07
N THR A 174 -2.95 10.26 -0.90
CA THR A 174 -1.61 10.84 -1.13
C THR A 174 -1.68 12.34 -1.43
N TYR A 175 -2.70 12.78 -2.17
CA TYR A 175 -2.98 14.20 -2.40
C TYR A 175 -3.33 14.93 -1.10
N ALA A 176 -4.27 14.40 -0.31
CA ALA A 176 -4.69 14.99 0.95
C ALA A 176 -3.56 15.00 2.00
N GLU A 177 -2.77 13.93 2.10
CA GLU A 177 -1.56 13.83 2.92
C GLU A 177 -0.63 15.01 2.63
N ARG A 178 -0.28 15.22 1.36
CA ARG A 178 0.65 16.29 0.95
C ARG A 178 0.08 17.67 1.25
N ARG A 179 -1.22 17.88 1.10
CA ARG A 179 -1.90 19.12 1.50
C ARG A 179 -1.88 19.34 3.01
N ILE A 180 -2.05 18.29 3.81
CA ILE A 180 -1.94 18.37 5.28
C ILE A 180 -0.50 18.70 5.69
N VAL A 181 0.48 18.02 5.11
CA VAL A 181 1.91 18.30 5.34
C VAL A 181 2.25 19.74 4.95
N GLU A 182 1.73 20.24 3.82
CA GLU A 182 1.92 21.62 3.38
C GLU A 182 1.41 22.63 4.43
N VAL A 183 0.20 22.43 4.95
CA VAL A 183 -0.41 23.32 5.93
C VAL A 183 0.30 23.26 7.29
N VAL A 184 0.75 22.08 7.72
CA VAL A 184 1.32 21.85 9.06
C VAL A 184 2.82 22.08 9.11
N GLN A 185 3.54 21.73 8.05
CA GLN A 185 5.02 21.72 7.99
C GLN A 185 5.59 22.67 6.92
N GLY A 186 4.75 23.27 6.07
CA GLY A 186 5.15 24.24 5.06
C GLY A 186 5.33 23.65 3.65
N GLU A 187 5.31 24.55 2.66
CA GLU A 187 5.37 24.21 1.23
C GLU A 187 6.65 23.47 0.83
N GLU A 188 7.82 23.90 1.33
CA GLU A 188 9.10 23.24 1.05
C GLU A 188 9.07 21.77 1.49
N ARG A 189 8.45 21.48 2.64
CA ARG A 189 8.36 20.11 3.16
C ARG A 189 7.41 19.25 2.34
N ALA A 190 6.28 19.81 1.93
CA ALA A 190 5.37 19.13 1.00
C ALA A 190 6.04 18.85 -0.35
N ALA A 191 6.85 19.79 -0.86
CA ALA A 191 7.61 19.62 -2.10
C ALA A 191 8.64 18.50 -2.00
N LEU A 192 9.32 18.32 -0.85
CA LEU A 192 10.20 17.17 -0.61
C LEU A 192 9.43 15.83 -0.66
N SER A 193 8.23 15.77 -0.07
CA SER A 193 7.37 14.59 -0.15
C SER A 193 6.91 14.29 -1.58
N MET A 194 6.54 15.32 -2.36
CA MET A 194 6.25 15.18 -3.79
C MET A 194 7.46 14.68 -4.57
N GLY A 195 8.66 15.16 -4.22
CA GLY A 195 9.90 14.84 -4.94
C GLY A 195 10.35 13.40 -4.68
N ARG A 196 10.17 12.93 -3.45
CA ARG A 196 10.34 11.51 -3.08
C ARG A 196 9.34 10.64 -3.86
N GLY A 197 8.07 11.04 -3.88
CA GLY A 197 7.01 10.34 -4.60
C GLY A 197 7.26 10.25 -6.10
N TRP A 198 7.71 11.34 -6.73
CA TRP A 198 8.10 11.36 -8.14
C TRP A 198 9.19 10.34 -8.46
N ARG A 199 10.22 10.27 -7.62
CA ARG A 199 11.32 9.31 -7.79
C ARG A 199 10.86 7.86 -7.62
N GLU A 200 9.98 7.61 -6.65
CA GLU A 200 9.41 6.29 -6.42
C GLU A 200 8.49 5.85 -7.56
N LEU A 201 7.74 6.78 -8.16
CA LEU A 201 6.96 6.54 -9.38
C LEU A 201 7.86 6.10 -10.54
N ASN A 202 8.96 6.82 -10.79
CA ASN A 202 9.93 6.47 -11.83
C ASN A 202 10.55 5.08 -11.60
N ARG A 203 10.96 4.78 -10.35
CA ARG A 203 11.49 3.46 -9.97
C ARG A 203 10.46 2.36 -10.17
N THR A 204 9.20 2.61 -9.82
CA THR A 204 8.11 1.64 -9.95
C THR A 204 7.77 1.36 -11.41
N VAL A 205 7.79 2.38 -12.26
CA VAL A 205 7.60 2.21 -13.72
C VAL A 205 8.74 1.37 -14.31
N GLU A 206 10.01 1.65 -13.97
CA GLU A 206 11.14 0.84 -14.41
C GLU A 206 11.04 -0.61 -13.90
N ARG A 207 10.58 -0.82 -12.65
CA ARG A 207 10.33 -2.16 -12.09
C ARG A 207 9.32 -2.96 -12.94
N PHE A 208 8.37 -2.29 -13.57
CA PHE A 208 7.35 -2.88 -14.44
C PHE A 208 7.68 -2.75 -15.94
N ARG A 209 8.92 -2.47 -16.32
CA ARG A 209 9.33 -2.37 -17.74
C ARG A 209 8.95 -3.59 -18.59
N ASP A 210 8.97 -4.78 -17.98
CA ASP A 210 8.65 -6.05 -18.64
C ASP A 210 7.14 -6.40 -18.55
N ASN A 211 6.36 -5.59 -17.82
CA ASN A 211 4.90 -5.72 -17.72
C ASN A 211 4.26 -4.36 -17.43
N MET A 212 4.27 -3.47 -18.44
CA MET A 212 3.84 -2.08 -18.29
C MET A 212 2.34 -1.91 -18.02
N GLU A 213 1.52 -2.95 -18.19
CA GLU A 213 0.09 -2.89 -17.91
C GLU A 213 -0.20 -2.52 -16.44
N PHE A 214 0.67 -2.94 -15.52
CA PHE A 214 0.57 -2.59 -14.09
C PHE A 214 1.02 -1.16 -13.76
N THR A 215 1.34 -0.35 -14.77
CA THR A 215 1.61 1.10 -14.62
C THR A 215 0.40 1.97 -14.98
N LYS A 216 -0.71 1.37 -15.42
CA LYS A 216 -2.00 2.05 -15.57
C LYS A 216 -2.57 2.41 -14.20
N LEU A 217 -3.38 3.48 -14.11
CA LEU A 217 -4.12 3.77 -12.87
C LEU A 217 -5.27 2.79 -12.67
N LYS A 218 -5.88 2.36 -13.78
CA LYS A 218 -6.92 1.33 -13.80
C LYS A 218 -6.43 0.10 -14.58
N PRO A 219 -5.60 -0.76 -13.96
CA PRO A 219 -5.18 -2.01 -14.59
C PRO A 219 -6.33 -3.03 -14.63
N CYS A 220 -6.30 -3.97 -15.57
CA CYS A 220 -7.17 -5.15 -15.52
C CYS A 220 -6.65 -6.11 -14.45
N MET A 221 -7.52 -6.53 -13.53
CA MET A 221 -7.11 -7.33 -12.36
C MET A 221 -7.71 -8.74 -12.33
N GLN A 222 -8.39 -9.16 -13.40
CA GLN A 222 -8.99 -10.49 -13.48
C GLN A 222 -7.95 -11.59 -13.34
N GLY A 223 -8.11 -12.44 -12.33
CA GLY A 223 -7.22 -13.59 -12.08
C GLY A 223 -5.83 -13.22 -11.53
N ILE A 224 -5.65 -11.97 -11.09
CA ILE A 224 -4.41 -11.47 -10.51
C ILE A 224 -4.62 -11.28 -9.02
N ASP A 225 -3.70 -11.78 -8.20
CA ASP A 225 -3.67 -11.44 -6.77
C ASP A 225 -3.28 -9.96 -6.62
N PRO A 226 -4.10 -9.11 -5.97
CA PRO A 226 -3.76 -7.70 -5.75
C PRO A 226 -2.42 -7.49 -5.04
N ASP A 227 -2.03 -8.40 -4.15
CA ASP A 227 -0.77 -8.31 -3.41
C ASP A 227 0.46 -8.54 -4.31
N ASP A 228 0.33 -9.33 -5.39
CA ASP A 228 1.43 -9.64 -6.32
C ASP A 228 1.82 -8.42 -7.17
N VAL A 229 0.85 -7.55 -7.45
CA VAL A 229 1.03 -6.37 -8.31
C VAL A 229 1.03 -5.06 -7.52
N TYR A 230 0.92 -5.12 -6.19
CA TYR A 230 1.00 -3.97 -5.30
C TYR A 230 2.22 -3.09 -5.63
N SER A 231 1.97 -1.79 -5.71
CA SER A 231 2.97 -0.84 -6.17
C SER A 231 2.67 0.59 -5.74
N GLN A 232 3.57 1.51 -6.09
CA GLN A 232 3.41 2.94 -5.84
C GLN A 232 2.68 3.65 -6.98
N ILE A 233 2.23 2.94 -8.02
CA ILE A 233 1.45 3.51 -9.13
C ILE A 233 0.14 4.16 -8.64
N PRO A 234 -0.77 3.46 -7.93
CA PRO A 234 -2.05 4.06 -7.50
C PRO A 234 -1.87 5.27 -6.59
N TYR A 235 -0.83 5.26 -5.75
CA TYR A 235 -0.44 6.37 -4.88
C TYR A 235 0.08 7.57 -5.68
N GLU A 236 1.18 7.36 -6.42
CA GLU A 236 1.97 8.45 -6.97
C GLU A 236 1.48 8.94 -8.33
N LYS A 237 1.06 8.02 -9.22
CA LYS A 237 0.43 8.43 -10.48
C LYS A 237 -0.97 8.99 -10.20
N GLY A 238 -1.68 8.45 -9.19
CA GLY A 238 -2.97 8.97 -8.75
C GLY A 238 -2.84 10.38 -8.19
N PHE A 239 -1.85 10.62 -7.33
CA PHE A 239 -1.47 11.97 -6.90
C PHE A 239 -1.17 12.90 -8.08
N GLN A 240 -0.32 12.46 -9.01
CA GLN A 240 0.09 13.27 -10.17
C GLN A 240 -1.11 13.66 -11.03
N PHE A 241 -2.11 12.78 -11.16
CA PHE A 241 -3.33 13.07 -11.89
C PHE A 241 -4.17 14.15 -11.21
N LEU A 242 -4.40 14.02 -9.89
CA LEU A 242 -5.14 15.02 -9.12
C LEU A 242 -4.41 16.37 -9.08
N TRP A 243 -3.09 16.34 -8.92
CA TRP A 243 -2.26 17.54 -8.97
C TRP A 243 -2.20 18.16 -10.37
N ARG A 244 -2.27 17.36 -11.45
CA ARG A 244 -2.43 17.87 -12.83
C ARG A 244 -3.76 18.61 -13.01
N ILE A 245 -4.85 18.09 -12.46
CA ILE A 245 -6.15 18.75 -12.46
C ILE A 245 -6.06 20.07 -11.66
N GLU A 246 -5.50 20.04 -10.45
CA GLU A 246 -5.32 21.26 -9.63
C GLU A 246 -4.55 22.35 -10.38
N ARG A 247 -3.42 21.99 -11.02
CA ARG A 247 -2.61 22.94 -11.80
C ARG A 247 -3.38 23.53 -12.98
N GLN A 248 -4.30 22.76 -13.57
CA GLN A 248 -5.11 23.23 -14.70
C GLN A 248 -6.17 24.24 -14.28
N VAL A 249 -6.86 23.98 -13.17
CA VAL A 249 -8.07 24.73 -12.76
C VAL A 249 -7.79 25.76 -11.67
N GLY A 250 -6.62 25.68 -11.04
CA GLY A 250 -6.26 26.43 -9.86
C GLY A 250 -6.81 25.81 -8.57
N ARG A 251 -6.00 25.87 -7.51
CA ARG A 251 -6.33 25.30 -6.20
C ARG A 251 -7.69 25.69 -5.64
N PRO A 252 -8.16 26.96 -5.69
CA PRO A 252 -9.48 27.31 -5.15
C PRO A 252 -10.64 26.56 -5.83
N VAL A 253 -10.53 26.32 -7.15
CA VAL A 253 -11.54 25.56 -7.91
C VAL A 253 -11.45 24.08 -7.55
N PHE A 254 -10.24 23.54 -7.46
CA PHE A 254 -10.03 22.14 -7.09
C PHE A 254 -10.47 21.84 -5.65
N ASP A 255 -10.22 22.72 -4.69
CA ASP A 255 -10.68 22.58 -3.30
C ASP A 255 -12.22 22.56 -3.23
N LYS A 256 -12.90 23.37 -4.04
CA LYS A 256 -14.37 23.34 -4.16
C LYS A 256 -14.85 22.04 -4.78
N PHE A 257 -14.17 21.55 -5.83
CA PHE A 257 -14.46 20.26 -6.45
C PHE A 257 -14.31 19.12 -5.45
N THR A 258 -13.20 19.01 -4.73
CA THR A 258 -12.92 17.95 -3.76
C THR A 258 -13.93 17.94 -2.60
N LYS A 259 -14.33 19.11 -2.09
CA LYS A 259 -15.41 19.19 -1.09
C LYS A 259 -16.74 18.69 -1.64
N LYS A 260 -17.06 19.02 -2.90
CA LYS A 260 -18.28 18.54 -3.56
C LYS A 260 -18.23 17.02 -3.76
N TYR A 261 -17.11 16.50 -4.28
CA TYR A 261 -16.84 15.07 -4.44
C TYR A 261 -17.10 14.31 -3.13
N ILE A 262 -16.50 14.76 -2.02
CA ILE A 262 -16.71 14.15 -0.69
C ILE A 262 -18.17 14.22 -0.26
N SER A 263 -18.82 15.38 -0.43
CA SER A 263 -20.22 15.54 -0.03
C SER A 263 -21.19 14.65 -0.82
N THR A 264 -20.88 14.40 -2.10
CA THR A 264 -21.71 13.64 -3.02
C THR A 264 -21.58 12.14 -2.80
N PHE A 265 -20.35 11.64 -2.62
CA PHE A 265 -20.07 10.20 -2.57
C PHE A 265 -19.85 9.65 -1.17
N LYS A 266 -20.06 10.44 -0.11
CA LYS A 266 -19.97 9.94 1.26
C LYS A 266 -20.84 8.68 1.47
N PHE A 267 -20.24 7.67 2.10
CA PHE A 267 -20.78 6.33 2.34
C PHE A 267 -21.17 5.57 1.06
N GLN A 268 -20.46 5.80 -0.04
CA GLN A 268 -20.64 5.09 -1.30
C GLN A 268 -19.32 4.50 -1.79
N SER A 269 -19.44 3.46 -2.62
CA SER A 269 -18.33 2.94 -3.41
C SER A 269 -18.46 3.40 -4.86
N ILE A 270 -17.39 3.89 -5.47
CA ILE A 270 -17.38 4.40 -6.85
C ILE A 270 -16.28 3.77 -7.69
N ASP A 271 -16.53 3.68 -9.00
CA ASP A 271 -15.52 3.31 -10.00
C ASP A 271 -14.91 4.56 -10.67
N THR A 272 -13.84 4.33 -11.43
CA THR A 272 -13.10 5.38 -12.12
C THR A 272 -13.98 6.13 -13.12
N GLU A 273 -14.87 5.45 -13.84
CA GLU A 273 -15.81 6.06 -14.77
C GLU A 273 -16.73 7.04 -14.05
N THR A 274 -17.29 6.65 -12.91
CA THR A 274 -18.11 7.53 -12.06
C THR A 274 -17.33 8.79 -11.65
N PHE A 275 -16.05 8.64 -11.26
CA PHE A 275 -15.20 9.79 -10.95
C PHE A 275 -14.98 10.70 -12.18
N ILE A 276 -14.65 10.13 -13.34
CA ILE A 276 -14.37 10.88 -14.57
C ILE A 276 -15.62 11.65 -15.03
N ASP A 277 -16.79 11.04 -14.98
CA ASP A 277 -18.04 11.70 -15.34
C ASP A 277 -18.39 12.82 -14.34
N PHE A 278 -18.17 12.57 -13.04
CA PHE A 278 -18.32 13.62 -12.03
C PHE A 278 -17.33 14.77 -12.24
N LEU A 279 -16.08 14.49 -12.62
CA LEU A 279 -15.07 15.50 -12.94
C LEU A 279 -15.53 16.38 -14.10
N LYS A 280 -15.93 15.79 -15.23
CA LYS A 280 -16.43 16.52 -16.40
C LYS A 280 -17.65 17.38 -16.09
N ALA A 281 -18.59 16.85 -15.31
CA ALA A 281 -19.81 17.57 -14.94
C ALA A 281 -19.55 18.78 -14.01
N ASN A 282 -18.47 18.75 -13.23
CA ASN A 282 -18.15 19.78 -12.24
C ASN A 282 -16.99 20.70 -12.61
N VAL A 283 -16.23 20.32 -13.64
CA VAL A 283 -15.15 21.10 -14.24
C VAL A 283 -15.31 21.03 -15.77
N PRO A 284 -16.30 21.72 -16.34
CA PRO A 284 -16.62 21.59 -17.76
C PRO A 284 -15.45 21.95 -18.67
N GLY A 285 -15.18 21.10 -19.66
CA GLY A 285 -14.13 21.30 -20.65
C GLY A 285 -12.73 20.85 -20.20
N ILE A 286 -12.60 20.24 -19.03
CA ILE A 286 -11.34 19.68 -18.53
C ILE A 286 -10.77 18.60 -19.46
N GLU A 287 -11.64 17.83 -20.12
CA GLU A 287 -11.30 16.81 -21.11
C GLU A 287 -10.67 17.38 -22.39
N ASN A 288 -10.82 18.68 -22.66
CA ASN A 288 -10.14 19.37 -23.76
C ASN A 288 -8.74 19.86 -23.36
N GLN A 289 -8.41 19.83 -22.07
CA GLN A 289 -7.16 20.35 -21.51
C GLN A 289 -6.24 19.24 -20.99
N ILE A 290 -6.82 18.13 -20.57
CA ILE A 290 -6.15 16.96 -20.02
C ILE A 290 -6.68 15.73 -20.75
N ASP A 291 -5.79 14.90 -21.28
CA ASP A 291 -6.16 13.59 -21.81
C ASP A 291 -6.49 12.63 -20.65
N LEU A 292 -7.74 12.68 -20.20
CA LEU A 292 -8.22 11.88 -19.06
C LEU A 292 -8.04 10.38 -19.30
N ARG A 293 -8.14 9.94 -20.56
CA ARG A 293 -7.96 8.53 -20.93
C ARG A 293 -6.50 8.12 -20.81
N LEU A 294 -5.57 8.95 -21.28
CA LEU A 294 -4.13 8.69 -21.12
C LEU A 294 -3.73 8.60 -19.65
N TRP A 295 -4.29 9.45 -18.79
CA TRP A 295 -4.00 9.42 -17.35
C TRP A 295 -4.46 8.11 -16.69
N VAL A 296 -5.65 7.62 -17.04
CA VAL A 296 -6.25 6.43 -16.42
C VAL A 296 -5.74 5.13 -17.04
N GLU A 297 -5.81 5.03 -18.37
CA GLU A 297 -5.56 3.81 -19.15
C GLU A 297 -4.17 3.75 -19.80
N GLY A 298 -3.43 4.87 -19.82
CA GLY A 298 -2.10 4.93 -20.40
C GLY A 298 -1.05 4.25 -19.52
N ILE A 299 -0.09 3.59 -20.17
CA ILE A 299 1.09 3.02 -19.50
C ILE A 299 2.16 4.09 -19.23
N GLY A 300 3.06 3.82 -18.28
CA GLY A 300 4.15 4.71 -17.91
C GLY A 300 3.67 5.99 -17.22
N ILE A 301 4.52 7.01 -17.23
CA ILE A 301 4.22 8.33 -16.68
C ILE A 301 3.70 9.22 -17.83
N PRO A 302 2.50 9.82 -17.71
CA PRO A 302 1.99 10.75 -18.72
C PRO A 302 2.95 11.93 -18.95
N PRO A 303 3.07 12.44 -20.19
CA PRO A 303 4.06 13.47 -20.55
C PRO A 303 3.81 14.83 -19.89
N ASP A 304 2.61 15.08 -19.38
CA ASP A 304 2.24 16.30 -18.64
C ASP A 304 2.23 16.11 -17.11
N ALA A 305 2.68 14.96 -16.61
CA ALA A 305 3.08 14.80 -15.22
C ALA A 305 4.35 15.64 -14.97
N MET A 306 4.54 16.16 -13.74
CA MET A 306 5.75 16.94 -13.44
C MET A 306 6.42 16.48 -12.16
N GLU A 307 7.75 16.54 -12.20
CA GLU A 307 8.58 16.60 -11.02
C GLU A 307 8.32 17.94 -10.29
N PRO A 308 8.23 17.95 -8.95
CA PRO A 308 8.06 19.20 -8.21
C PRO A 308 9.30 20.09 -8.34
N VAL A 309 9.06 21.41 -8.23
CA VAL A 309 10.12 22.42 -8.21
C VAL A 309 10.12 23.10 -6.84
N SER A 310 11.22 23.00 -6.12
CA SER A 310 11.46 23.69 -4.84
C SER A 310 12.94 24.00 -4.69
N ALA A 311 13.27 25.07 -3.96
CA ALA A 311 14.67 25.45 -3.74
C ALA A 311 15.43 24.36 -2.97
N VAL A 312 14.82 23.80 -1.92
CA VAL A 312 15.43 22.74 -1.10
C VAL A 312 15.54 21.45 -1.90
N TYR A 313 14.49 21.06 -2.62
CA TYR A 313 14.49 19.86 -3.46
C TYR A 313 15.58 19.90 -4.54
N ASN A 314 15.66 21.00 -5.28
CA ASN A 314 16.65 21.18 -6.33
C ASN A 314 18.07 21.20 -5.77
N LYS A 315 18.30 21.86 -4.63
CA LYS A 315 19.60 21.87 -3.97
C LYS A 315 20.04 20.45 -3.60
N ILE A 316 19.17 19.63 -3.01
CA ILE A 316 19.49 18.24 -2.65
C ILE A 316 19.83 17.42 -3.89
N LYS A 317 19.06 17.56 -4.98
CA LYS A 317 19.35 16.88 -6.25
C LYS A 317 20.69 17.29 -6.84
N THR A 318 21.01 18.59 -6.82
CA THR A 318 22.29 19.11 -7.28
C THR A 318 23.44 18.48 -6.49
N LEU A 319 23.38 18.53 -5.16
CA LEU A 319 24.41 17.93 -4.30
C LEU A 319 24.56 16.42 -4.54
N ALA A 320 23.44 15.70 -4.72
CA ALA A 320 23.49 14.27 -5.05
C ALA A 320 24.14 13.99 -6.41
N SER A 321 23.94 14.87 -7.39
CA SER A 321 24.57 14.76 -8.71
C SER A 321 26.07 15.08 -8.67
N GLU A 322 26.50 16.03 -7.83
CA GLU A 322 27.90 16.40 -7.63
C GLU A 322 28.69 15.29 -6.95
N PHE A 323 28.05 14.53 -6.04
CA PHE A 323 28.64 13.35 -5.42
C PHE A 323 29.12 12.32 -6.44
N LYS A 324 28.40 12.15 -7.56
CA LYS A 324 28.82 11.26 -8.65
C LYS A 324 30.18 11.65 -9.23
N ASN A 325 30.54 12.94 -9.18
CA ASN A 325 31.81 13.47 -9.66
C ASN A 325 32.89 13.49 -8.56
N GLY A 326 32.66 12.81 -7.43
CA GLY A 326 33.60 12.74 -6.30
C GLY A 326 33.52 13.92 -5.34
N GLN A 327 32.57 14.84 -5.53
CA GLN A 327 32.38 16.00 -4.65
C GLN A 327 31.40 15.65 -3.53
N MET A 328 31.94 15.43 -2.33
CA MET A 328 31.11 15.21 -1.14
C MET A 328 30.62 16.54 -0.60
N SER A 329 29.33 16.64 -0.26
CA SER A 329 28.75 17.84 0.35
C SER A 329 29.53 18.28 1.59
N GLY A 330 29.54 19.57 1.87
CA GLY A 330 30.12 20.17 3.07
C GLY A 330 29.26 19.94 4.31
N ASP A 331 29.87 19.99 5.50
CA ASP A 331 29.13 19.82 6.76
C ASP A 331 28.10 20.94 6.95
N ASP A 332 28.44 22.15 6.51
CA ASP A 332 27.61 23.35 6.50
C ASP A 332 26.40 23.25 5.57
N GLU A 333 26.51 22.48 4.48
CA GLU A 333 25.42 22.29 3.51
C GLU A 333 24.33 21.35 4.04
N VAL A 334 24.73 20.39 4.88
CA VAL A 334 23.86 19.33 5.41
C VAL A 334 23.53 19.51 6.89
N VAL A 335 24.08 20.52 7.58
CA VAL A 335 23.88 20.74 9.03
C VAL A 335 22.40 20.88 9.43
N GLN A 336 21.56 21.37 8.52
CA GLN A 336 20.12 21.55 8.74
C GLN A 336 19.27 20.37 8.26
N TRP A 337 19.89 19.35 7.66
CA TRP A 337 19.14 18.21 7.13
C TRP A 337 18.57 17.35 8.25
N ASN A 338 17.31 16.99 8.09
CA ASN A 338 16.66 15.97 8.92
C ASN A 338 16.48 14.69 8.08
N GLY A 339 15.68 13.76 8.60
CA GLY A 339 15.49 12.44 8.00
C GLY A 339 15.07 12.46 6.53
N GLN A 340 14.18 13.38 6.11
CA GLN A 340 13.71 13.38 4.72
C GLN A 340 14.72 13.95 3.73
N GLU A 341 15.49 14.98 4.10
CA GLU A 341 16.53 15.54 3.22
C GLU A 341 17.65 14.52 3.05
N TRP A 342 18.09 13.88 4.14
CA TRP A 342 19.06 12.78 4.08
C TRP A 342 18.56 11.61 3.26
N GLN A 343 17.32 11.16 3.52
CA GLN A 343 16.69 10.11 2.75
C GLN A 343 16.73 10.47 1.27
N LEU A 344 16.22 11.65 0.90
CA LEU A 344 16.14 12.10 -0.48
C LEU A 344 17.53 12.21 -1.13
N TYR A 345 18.53 12.73 -0.43
CA TYR A 345 19.90 12.81 -0.93
C TYR A 345 20.44 11.43 -1.29
N LEU A 346 20.42 10.49 -0.34
CA LEU A 346 20.91 9.12 -0.52
C LEU A 346 20.20 8.40 -1.68
N GLU A 347 18.92 8.64 -1.74
CA GLU A 347 18.01 8.10 -2.73
C GLU A 347 18.20 8.68 -4.15
N ASN A 348 18.79 9.87 -4.26
CA ASN A 348 19.17 10.51 -5.53
C ASN A 348 20.64 10.28 -5.90
N LEU A 349 21.43 9.61 -5.04
CA LEU A 349 22.78 9.19 -5.43
C LEU A 349 22.71 8.19 -6.58
N SER A 350 23.75 8.20 -7.41
CA SER A 350 23.94 7.20 -8.47
C SER A 350 23.84 5.79 -7.90
N SER A 351 23.19 4.87 -8.61
CA SER A 351 23.19 3.45 -8.23
C SER A 351 24.57 2.80 -8.30
N ASN A 352 25.52 3.43 -9.01
CA ASN A 352 26.85 2.93 -9.29
C ASN A 352 27.91 3.78 -8.59
N ILE A 353 27.86 3.88 -7.26
CA ILE A 353 28.96 4.48 -6.49
C ILE A 353 30.01 3.42 -6.17
N ASP A 354 31.27 3.84 -5.99
CA ASP A 354 32.35 2.96 -5.56
C ASP A 354 32.23 2.64 -4.06
N PRO A 355 32.62 1.43 -3.60
CA PRO A 355 32.64 1.09 -2.19
C PRO A 355 33.35 2.12 -1.29
N SER A 356 34.46 2.70 -1.76
CA SER A 356 35.19 3.72 -1.02
C SER A 356 34.39 5.00 -0.80
N GLN A 357 33.49 5.35 -1.74
CA GLN A 357 32.62 6.51 -1.62
C GLN A 357 31.54 6.29 -0.55
N ALA A 358 30.96 5.09 -0.49
CA ALA A 358 29.99 4.73 0.56
C ALA A 358 30.64 4.74 1.95
N LEU A 359 31.83 4.17 2.08
CA LEU A 359 32.61 4.18 3.32
C LEU A 359 32.96 5.61 3.76
N ALA A 360 33.40 6.46 2.83
CA ALA A 360 33.72 7.86 3.13
C ALA A 360 32.47 8.65 3.57
N LEU A 361 31.32 8.40 2.93
CA LEU A 361 30.05 9.04 3.29
C LEU A 361 29.63 8.69 4.71
N ASP A 362 29.73 7.42 5.09
CA ASP A 362 29.39 6.97 6.43
C ASP A 362 30.40 7.40 7.49
N ALA A 363 31.70 7.39 7.16
CA ALA A 363 32.74 7.88 8.07
C ALA A 363 32.49 9.34 8.45
N ARG A 364 31.98 10.15 7.51
CA ARG A 364 31.68 11.57 7.72
C ARG A 364 30.33 11.77 8.43
N TYR A 365 29.26 11.11 7.97
CA TYR A 365 27.89 11.41 8.36
C TYR A 365 27.22 10.38 9.26
N ARG A 366 27.88 9.24 9.52
CA ARG A 366 27.40 8.14 10.40
C ARG A 366 26.00 7.64 10.07
N LEU A 367 25.72 7.48 8.77
CA LEU A 367 24.42 7.13 8.22
C LEU A 367 24.00 5.69 8.58
N SER A 368 24.94 4.75 8.59
CA SER A 368 24.73 3.37 9.05
C SER A 368 24.35 3.31 10.53
N GLY A 369 24.72 4.33 11.32
CA GLY A 369 24.37 4.48 12.73
C GLY A 369 23.07 5.24 12.98
N SER A 370 22.39 5.72 11.92
CA SER A 370 21.22 6.60 12.08
C SER A 370 20.10 5.95 12.90
N ARG A 371 19.43 6.77 13.71
CA ARG A 371 18.20 6.39 14.42
C ARG A 371 16.96 6.52 13.55
N ASP A 372 17.04 7.27 12.46
CA ASP A 372 15.99 7.29 11.45
C ASP A 372 16.12 6.07 10.54
N TRP A 373 15.14 5.17 10.63
CA TRP A 373 15.09 3.95 9.84
C TRP A 373 15.11 4.21 8.33
N GLU A 374 14.48 5.29 7.86
CA GLU A 374 14.44 5.62 6.43
C GLU A 374 15.84 5.97 5.92
N VAL A 375 16.59 6.77 6.69
CA VAL A 375 17.98 7.14 6.37
C VAL A 375 18.90 5.93 6.42
N LYS A 376 18.80 5.14 7.51
CA LYS A 376 19.62 3.94 7.69
C LYS A 376 19.38 2.93 6.56
N VAL A 377 18.12 2.64 6.23
CA VAL A 377 17.78 1.68 5.17
C VAL A 377 18.23 2.20 3.80
N ALA A 378 18.01 3.47 3.47
CA ALA A 378 18.45 4.06 2.21
C ALA A 378 19.99 3.99 2.07
N PHE A 379 20.73 4.27 3.13
CA PHE A 379 22.19 4.13 3.12
C PHE A 379 22.64 2.67 2.97
N LEU A 380 22.06 1.74 3.73
CA LEU A 380 22.42 0.32 3.64
C LEU A 380 22.09 -0.27 2.27
N GLU A 381 20.95 0.07 1.67
CA GLU A 381 20.60 -0.32 0.30
C GLU A 381 21.68 0.13 -0.69
N LEU A 382 22.08 1.40 -0.61
CA LEU A 382 23.11 1.99 -1.46
C LEU A 382 24.47 1.30 -1.27
N ALA A 383 24.93 1.17 -0.03
CA ALA A 383 26.25 0.61 0.28
C ALA A 383 26.37 -0.88 -0.09
N ILE A 384 25.32 -1.67 0.17
CA ILE A 384 25.28 -3.10 -0.22
C ILE A 384 25.25 -3.23 -1.74
N SER A 385 24.47 -2.40 -2.43
CA SER A 385 24.41 -2.38 -3.90
C SER A 385 25.75 -2.00 -4.52
N ALA A 386 26.53 -1.14 -3.85
CA ALA A 386 27.90 -0.80 -4.24
C ALA A 386 28.91 -1.93 -3.96
N GLY A 387 28.56 -2.94 -3.15
CA GLY A 387 29.42 -4.07 -2.80
C GLY A 387 30.19 -3.92 -1.48
N CYS A 388 29.83 -2.97 -0.61
CA CYS A 388 30.45 -2.80 0.71
C CYS A 388 30.03 -3.90 1.69
N LYS A 389 30.92 -4.88 1.91
CA LYS A 389 30.67 -6.01 2.81
C LYS A 389 30.70 -5.61 4.28
N GLU A 390 31.32 -4.49 4.61
CA GLU A 390 31.40 -3.91 5.96
C GLU A 390 30.02 -3.70 6.59
N TYR A 391 28.99 -3.51 5.77
CA TYR A 391 27.62 -3.25 6.20
C TYR A 391 26.72 -4.49 6.25
N PHE A 392 27.22 -5.68 5.89
CA PHE A 392 26.42 -6.91 5.88
C PHE A 392 25.90 -7.28 7.29
N ALA A 393 26.75 -7.14 8.30
CA ALA A 393 26.35 -7.40 9.69
C ALA A 393 25.26 -6.43 10.19
N GLU A 394 25.35 -5.16 9.77
CA GLU A 394 24.35 -4.15 10.12
C GLU A 394 23.01 -4.41 9.41
N ALA A 395 23.05 -4.79 8.13
CA ALA A 395 21.87 -5.18 7.37
C ALA A 395 21.17 -6.40 7.98
N GLU A 396 21.94 -7.42 8.38
CA GLU A 396 21.44 -8.60 9.08
C GLU A 396 20.75 -8.23 10.39
N ARG A 397 21.40 -7.40 11.21
CA ARG A 397 20.83 -6.92 12.48
C ARG A 397 19.49 -6.22 12.25
N LEU A 398 19.41 -5.35 11.26
CA LEU A 398 18.19 -4.62 10.92
C LEU A 398 17.09 -5.56 10.43
N LEU A 399 17.38 -6.46 9.49
CA LEU A 399 16.42 -7.41 8.95
C LEU A 399 15.81 -8.30 10.03
N LYS A 400 16.59 -8.69 11.04
CA LYS A 400 16.10 -9.45 12.20
C LYS A 400 15.26 -8.63 13.20
N GLN A 401 15.27 -7.30 13.11
CA GLN A 401 14.57 -6.39 14.03
C GLN A 401 13.27 -5.81 13.47
N VAL A 402 13.13 -5.70 12.16
CA VAL A 402 11.99 -5.04 11.50
C VAL A 402 11.16 -6.03 10.69
N GLY A 403 9.86 -5.76 10.53
CA GLY A 403 8.98 -6.54 9.63
C GLY A 403 8.37 -5.74 8.49
N ARG A 404 8.68 -4.43 8.38
CA ARG A 404 8.09 -3.55 7.36
C ARG A 404 8.56 -3.95 5.96
N MET A 405 7.63 -4.34 5.09
CA MET A 405 7.92 -4.91 3.77
C MET A 405 8.76 -3.99 2.88
N ARG A 406 8.60 -2.67 3.00
CA ARG A 406 9.45 -1.71 2.27
C ARG A 406 10.93 -1.94 2.59
N TYR A 407 11.29 -2.05 3.87
CA TYR A 407 12.68 -2.23 4.29
C TYR A 407 13.20 -3.61 3.90
N LEU A 408 12.39 -4.65 4.13
CA LEU A 408 12.73 -6.01 3.74
C LEU A 408 13.00 -6.10 2.22
N ARG A 409 12.11 -5.52 1.39
CA ARG A 409 12.23 -5.54 -0.06
C ARG A 409 13.52 -4.88 -0.54
N LEU A 410 13.87 -3.71 -0.03
CA LEU A 410 15.08 -2.98 -0.45
C LEU A 410 16.34 -3.77 -0.08
N LEU A 411 16.47 -4.20 1.18
CA LEU A 411 17.70 -4.84 1.66
C LEU A 411 17.87 -6.28 1.16
N TYR A 412 16.80 -7.09 1.10
CA TYR A 412 16.90 -8.43 0.50
C TYR A 412 17.20 -8.34 -1.00
N THR A 413 16.65 -7.36 -1.72
CA THR A 413 16.97 -7.17 -3.14
C THR A 413 18.43 -6.75 -3.32
N ALA A 414 18.93 -5.82 -2.50
CA ALA A 414 20.32 -5.38 -2.54
C ALA A 414 21.27 -6.56 -2.26
N LEU A 415 21.04 -7.33 -1.20
CA LEU A 415 21.84 -8.52 -0.86
C LEU A 415 21.79 -9.60 -1.95
N ALA A 416 20.60 -9.87 -2.52
CA ALA A 416 20.44 -10.89 -3.54
C ALA A 416 21.11 -10.55 -4.88
N LYS A 417 21.30 -9.25 -5.16
CA LYS A 417 21.92 -8.76 -6.41
C LYS A 417 23.40 -8.44 -6.29
N CYS A 418 23.91 -8.14 -5.09
CA CYS A 418 25.26 -7.58 -4.95
C CYS A 418 26.38 -8.61 -5.23
N SER A 419 26.23 -9.85 -4.76
CA SER A 419 27.25 -10.91 -4.89
C SER A 419 26.69 -12.28 -4.48
N ASP A 420 27.39 -13.36 -4.85
CA ASP A 420 27.05 -14.73 -4.40
C ASP A 420 27.08 -14.86 -2.86
N GLU A 421 28.03 -14.18 -2.21
CA GLU A 421 28.09 -14.12 -0.75
C GLU A 421 26.89 -13.39 -0.16
N GLY A 422 26.47 -12.26 -0.75
CA GLY A 422 25.27 -11.53 -0.34
C GLY A 422 24.00 -12.37 -0.51
N LYS A 423 23.90 -13.14 -1.59
CA LYS A 423 22.80 -14.06 -1.86
C LYS A 423 22.74 -15.21 -0.85
N MET A 424 23.88 -15.81 -0.49
CA MET A 424 23.94 -16.81 0.57
C MET A 424 23.55 -16.22 1.93
N LEU A 425 24.03 -15.02 2.23
CA LEU A 425 23.69 -14.29 3.45
C LEU A 425 22.19 -14.01 3.52
N ALA A 426 21.58 -13.50 2.44
CA ALA A 426 20.14 -13.23 2.36
C ALA A 426 19.30 -14.49 2.68
N ARG A 427 19.66 -15.64 2.10
CA ARG A 427 18.97 -16.92 2.37
C ARG A 427 19.11 -17.35 3.82
N ARG A 428 20.31 -17.22 4.40
CA ARG A 428 20.55 -17.54 5.81
C ARG A 428 19.72 -16.65 6.73
N ILE A 429 19.78 -15.32 6.53
CA ILE A 429 19.01 -14.36 7.33
C ILE A 429 17.51 -14.68 7.24
N TYR A 430 17.00 -14.96 6.04
CA TYR A 430 15.60 -15.32 5.87
C TYR A 430 15.25 -16.60 6.63
N ALA A 431 16.04 -17.67 6.52
CA ALA A 431 15.78 -18.91 7.24
C ALA A 431 15.71 -18.70 8.77
N GLU A 432 16.52 -17.79 9.31
CA GLU A 432 16.54 -17.47 10.75
C GLU A 432 15.40 -16.53 11.17
N ALA A 433 15.04 -15.55 10.34
CA ALA A 433 14.05 -14.51 10.66
C ALA A 433 12.62 -14.83 10.20
N ARG A 434 12.43 -15.81 9.30
CA ARG A 434 11.16 -16.10 8.61
C ARG A 434 9.97 -16.17 9.54
N ASN A 435 10.09 -16.90 10.65
CA ASN A 435 9.00 -17.12 11.60
C ASN A 435 8.62 -15.86 12.39
N CYS A 436 9.47 -14.83 12.40
CA CYS A 436 9.18 -13.54 13.00
C CYS A 436 8.52 -12.57 12.01
N TYR A 437 8.57 -12.81 10.70
CA TYR A 437 7.91 -11.96 9.72
C TYR A 437 6.43 -12.30 9.59
N HIS A 438 5.62 -11.27 9.34
CA HIS A 438 4.23 -11.44 8.95
C HIS A 438 4.13 -12.28 7.65
N PRO A 439 3.13 -13.16 7.47
CA PRO A 439 3.04 -14.02 6.28
C PRO A 439 3.10 -13.29 4.94
N ILE A 440 2.47 -12.11 4.83
CA ILE A 440 2.55 -11.29 3.61
C ILE A 440 4.00 -10.83 3.35
N ALA A 441 4.72 -10.44 4.40
CA ALA A 441 6.13 -10.09 4.29
C ALA A 441 7.02 -11.29 3.93
N GLN A 442 6.70 -12.50 4.41
CA GLN A 442 7.37 -13.74 4.00
C GLN A 442 7.24 -13.95 2.49
N GLY A 443 6.02 -13.86 1.93
CA GLY A 443 5.77 -14.01 0.49
C GLY A 443 6.57 -13.02 -0.36
N VAL A 444 6.68 -11.77 0.08
CA VAL A 444 7.52 -10.75 -0.58
C VAL A 444 8.99 -11.17 -0.62
N VAL A 445 9.55 -11.62 0.50
CA VAL A 445 10.96 -12.02 0.57
C VAL A 445 11.21 -13.29 -0.24
N GLU A 446 10.30 -14.27 -0.18
CA GLU A 446 10.37 -15.51 -0.96
C GLU A 446 10.37 -15.23 -2.48
N SER A 447 9.53 -14.30 -2.94
CA SER A 447 9.49 -13.86 -4.34
C SER A 447 10.81 -13.21 -4.79
N ILE A 448 11.48 -12.46 -3.92
CA ILE A 448 12.80 -11.87 -4.23
C ILE A 448 13.88 -12.95 -4.33
N LEU A 449 13.92 -13.85 -3.35
CA LEU A 449 14.94 -14.91 -3.28
C LEU A 449 14.79 -15.94 -4.40
N SER A 450 13.57 -16.17 -4.90
CA SER A 450 13.31 -17.08 -6.03
C SER A 450 13.72 -16.47 -7.38
N LYS A 451 13.48 -15.17 -7.60
CA LYS A 451 13.90 -14.47 -8.83
C LYS A 451 15.41 -14.42 -8.99
N HIS A 452 16.13 -14.40 -7.87
CA HIS A 452 17.58 -14.38 -7.84
C HIS A 452 18.16 -15.75 -7.46
N ALA A 453 17.42 -16.86 -7.65
CA ALA A 453 17.78 -18.17 -7.12
C ALA A 453 19.05 -18.79 -7.70
#